data_AF-A0A7J2LNF2-F1
#
_entry.id   AF-A0A7J2LNF2-F1
#
_cell.length_a   1.000
_cell.length_b   1.000
_cell.length_c   1.000
_cell.angle_alpha   90.00
_cell.angle_beta   90.00
_cell.angle_gamma   90.00
#
_symmetry.space_group_name_H-M   'P 1'
#
loop_
_entity.id
_entity.type
_entity.pdbx_description
1 polymer ?
#
loop_
_entity_poly.entity_id
_entity_poly.type
_entity_poly.pdbx_seq_one_letter_code
_entity_poly.pdbx_strand_id
1 'polypeptide(L)'
;MHWLSDAWEEIFGVKPKKKLELRFSEKGFKAYAVFMFDRIVFLLGNEWQKVDEDIVKGLVQHLLLNFGRKTAKRKVTKWIELYNSFIKHLSDAQSLKERKPTSKELEESFNRVNKEYFFGVLDMPKLRWVKSIAQI
;
A
#
# COMPACT_ATOMS: atom_id res chain seq x y z
N MET A 1 20.18 4.82 10.71
CA MET A 1 18.83 5.43 10.84
C MET A 1 18.39 5.26 12.28
N HIS A 2 18.19 6.37 12.98
CA HIS A 2 18.00 6.35 14.45
C HIS A 2 16.70 5.68 14.89
N TRP A 3 15.63 5.76 14.10
CA TRP A 3 14.28 5.36 14.52
C TRP A 3 13.98 3.85 14.50
N LEU A 4 14.82 3.00 13.89
CA LEU A 4 14.56 1.55 13.80
C LEU A 4 14.52 0.87 15.17
N SER A 5 15.41 1.28 16.08
CA SER A 5 15.45 0.76 17.44
C SER A 5 14.20 1.18 18.21
N ASP A 6 13.77 2.43 18.05
CA ASP A 6 12.56 2.96 18.66
C ASP A 6 11.32 2.22 18.14
N ALA A 7 11.27 1.95 16.83
CA ALA A 7 10.18 1.19 16.21
C ALA A 7 10.05 -0.23 16.80
N TRP A 8 11.19 -0.88 17.10
CA TRP A 8 11.23 -2.17 17.78
C TRP A 8 10.79 -2.05 19.24
N GLU A 9 11.36 -1.11 19.98
CA GLU A 9 11.07 -0.88 21.39
C GLU A 9 9.59 -0.57 21.63
N GLU A 10 8.95 0.20 20.75
CA GLU A 10 7.52 0.48 20.86
C GLU A 10 6.65 -0.78 20.74
N ILE A 11 7.05 -1.78 19.94
CA ILE A 11 6.31 -3.02 19.70
C ILE A 11 6.57 -4.05 20.80
N PHE A 12 7.84 -4.26 21.14
CA PHE A 12 8.27 -5.33 22.04
C PHE A 12 8.56 -4.86 23.48
N GLY A 13 8.69 -3.55 23.70
CA GLY A 13 9.02 -2.93 24.99
C GLY A 13 10.37 -3.36 25.55
N VAL A 14 11.30 -3.72 24.68
CA VAL A 14 12.69 -4.11 24.99
C VAL A 14 13.57 -3.70 23.82
N LYS A 15 14.85 -3.43 24.09
CA LYS A 15 15.84 -3.16 23.04
C LYS A 15 16.05 -4.36 22.11
N PRO A 16 16.29 -4.14 20.81
CA PRO A 16 16.60 -5.21 19.89
C PRO A 16 17.93 -5.86 20.27
N LYS A 17 17.94 -7.19 20.41
CA LYS A 17 19.18 -7.97 20.63
C LYS A 17 19.98 -8.17 19.34
N LYS A 18 19.29 -8.17 18.20
CA LYS A 18 19.87 -8.34 16.86
C LYS A 18 20.09 -6.97 16.22
N LYS A 19 21.06 -6.87 15.33
CA LYS A 19 21.27 -5.66 14.54
C LYS A 19 20.08 -5.44 13.60
N LEU A 20 19.54 -4.22 13.55
CA LEU A 20 18.47 -3.85 12.62
C LEU A 20 19.06 -3.07 11.45
N GLU A 21 18.72 -3.47 10.23
CA GLU A 21 19.15 -2.80 9.01
C GLU A 21 17.95 -2.51 8.10
N LEU A 22 17.89 -1.31 7.52
CA LEU A 22 16.92 -0.95 6.48
C LEU A 22 17.66 -0.76 5.16
N ARG A 23 17.23 -1.48 4.12
CA ARG A 23 17.81 -1.41 2.78
C ARG A 23 16.72 -1.16 1.75
N PHE A 24 17.05 -0.29 0.80
CA PHE A 24 16.21 -0.02 -0.37
C PHE A 24 16.89 -0.64 -1.58
N SER A 25 16.28 -1.66 -2.16
CA SER A 25 16.84 -2.39 -3.31
C SER A 25 15.80 -2.97 -4.24
N GLU A 26 14.55 -3.06 -3.81
CA GLU A 26 13.49 -3.69 -4.60
C GLU A 26 12.86 -2.71 -5.61
N LYS A 27 12.28 -3.25 -6.69
CA LYS A 27 11.48 -2.45 -7.63
C LYS A 27 10.08 -2.21 -7.08
N GLY A 28 9.58 -0.99 -7.22
CA GLY A 28 8.21 -0.61 -6.84
C GLY A 28 8.00 -0.51 -5.32
N PHE A 29 6.77 -0.79 -4.86
CA PHE A 29 6.35 -0.73 -3.46
C PHE A 29 6.46 -2.08 -2.72
N LYS A 30 7.40 -2.96 -3.11
CA LYS A 30 7.64 -4.22 -2.38
C LYS A 30 8.23 -3.96 -1.00
N ALA A 31 7.88 -4.78 -0.01
CA ALA A 31 8.44 -4.70 1.33
C ALA A 31 8.39 -6.07 2.01
N TYR A 32 9.51 -6.51 2.59
CA TYR A 32 9.60 -7.72 3.40
C TYR A 32 10.75 -7.63 4.41
N ALA A 33 10.74 -8.52 5.41
CA ALA A 33 11.79 -8.61 6.42
C ALA A 33 12.49 -9.98 6.34
N VAL A 34 13.82 -9.96 6.35
CA VAL A 34 14.67 -11.15 6.38
C VAL A 34 15.32 -11.27 7.74
N PHE A 35 15.13 -12.43 8.37
CA PHE A 35 15.64 -12.72 9.70
C PHE A 35 16.87 -13.61 9.59
N MET A 36 18.01 -13.07 9.98
CA MET A 36 19.27 -13.81 10.10
C MET A 36 19.59 -14.07 11.58
N PHE A 37 20.64 -14.84 11.83
CA PHE A 37 21.06 -15.17 13.18
C PHE A 37 21.43 -13.92 14.01
N ASP A 38 22.22 -13.03 13.43
CA ASP A 38 22.81 -11.83 14.05
C ASP A 38 22.04 -10.53 13.75
N ARG A 39 21.27 -10.51 12.66
CA ARG A 39 20.60 -9.30 12.17
C ARG A 39 19.20 -9.54 11.61
N ILE A 40 18.44 -8.46 11.52
CA ILE A 40 17.15 -8.39 10.84
C ILE A 40 17.26 -7.31 9.79
N VAL A 41 17.00 -7.65 8.54
CA VAL A 41 17.12 -6.73 7.41
C VAL A 41 15.73 -6.50 6.82
N PHE A 42 15.29 -5.26 6.84
CA PHE A 42 14.09 -4.81 6.15
C PHE A 42 14.46 -4.43 4.73
N LEU A 43 13.91 -5.15 3.75
CA LEU A 43 14.13 -4.95 2.33
C LEU A 43 12.90 -4.28 1.74
N LEU A 44 13.06 -3.00 1.42
CA LEU A 44 12.01 -2.16 0.86
C LEU A 44 12.35 -1.81 -0.59
N GLY A 45 11.32 -1.59 -1.38
CA GLY A 45 11.47 -1.05 -2.72
C GLY A 45 11.79 0.44 -2.73
N ASN A 46 12.46 0.88 -3.78
CA ASN A 46 12.97 2.25 -3.90
C ASN A 46 11.86 3.32 -3.86
N GLU A 47 10.63 2.97 -4.24
CA GLU A 47 9.50 3.90 -4.18
C GLU A 47 9.14 4.27 -2.73
N TRP A 48 9.45 3.42 -1.74
CA TRP A 48 9.26 3.73 -0.32
C TRP A 48 10.17 4.86 0.18
N GLN A 49 11.28 5.17 -0.52
CA GLN A 49 12.12 6.32 -0.16
C GLN A 49 11.43 7.66 -0.38
N LYS A 50 10.42 7.70 -1.24
CA LYS A 50 9.63 8.91 -1.54
C LYS A 50 8.45 9.09 -0.57
N VAL A 51 8.19 8.07 0.25
CA VAL A 51 7.11 8.06 1.23
C VAL A 51 7.63 8.64 2.54
N ASP A 52 6.75 9.32 3.26
CA ASP A 52 7.06 9.90 4.57
C ASP A 52 7.64 8.85 5.55
N GLU A 53 8.65 9.25 6.32
CA GLU A 53 9.37 8.37 7.24
C GLU A 53 8.43 7.74 8.29
N ASP A 54 7.40 8.45 8.74
CA ASP A 54 6.45 7.94 9.73
C ASP A 54 5.60 6.79 9.17
N ILE A 55 5.25 6.86 7.88
CA ILE A 55 4.54 5.80 7.17
C ILE A 55 5.46 4.60 6.98
N VAL A 56 6.73 4.84 6.63
CA VAL A 56 7.74 3.78 6.50
C VAL A 56 8.02 3.11 7.85
N LYS A 57 8.03 3.88 8.94
CA LYS A 57 8.11 3.35 10.32
C LYS A 57 6.92 2.46 10.64
N GLY A 58 5.71 2.87 10.26
CA GLY A 58 4.50 2.05 10.38
C GLY A 58 4.58 0.73 9.61
N LEU A 59 5.07 0.76 8.37
CA LEU A 59 5.32 -0.42 7.55
C LEU A 59 6.32 -1.37 8.23
N VAL A 60 7.43 -0.86 8.76
CA VAL A 60 8.42 -1.67 9.47
C VAL A 60 7.82 -2.31 10.73
N GLN A 61 7.05 -1.56 11.52
CA GLN A 61 6.34 -2.11 12.69
C GLN A 61 5.31 -3.18 12.28
N HIS A 62 4.61 -3.00 11.16
CA HIS A 62 3.73 -4.02 10.60
C HIS A 62 4.49 -5.31 10.24
N LEU A 63 5.67 -5.19 9.60
CA LEU A 63 6.53 -6.35 9.30
C LEU A 63 7.06 -7.05 10.56
N LEU A 64 7.39 -6.29 11.60
CA LEU A 64 7.81 -6.83 12.90
C LEU A 64 6.70 -7.66 13.56
N LEU A 65 5.45 -7.21 13.46
CA LEU A 65 4.31 -7.95 14.00
C LEU A 65 4.06 -9.26 13.25
N ASN A 66 4.27 -9.30 11.93
CA ASN A 66 4.13 -10.55 11.17
C ASN A 66 5.09 -11.64 11.66
N PHE A 67 6.26 -11.26 12.17
CA PHE A 67 7.21 -12.18 12.76
C PHE A 67 6.94 -12.48 14.24
N GLY A 68 6.79 -11.43 15.04
CA GLY A 68 6.82 -11.49 16.50
C GLY A 68 5.47 -11.29 17.19
N ARG A 69 4.33 -11.56 16.52
CA ARG A 69 3.00 -11.21 17.06
C ARG A 69 2.72 -11.74 18.47
N LYS A 70 3.24 -12.91 18.80
CA LYS A 70 3.06 -13.55 20.12
C LYS A 70 3.86 -12.88 21.24
N THR A 71 5.00 -12.28 20.90
CA THR A 71 5.91 -11.62 21.84
C THR A 71 5.74 -10.11 21.86
N ALA A 72 4.96 -9.55 20.94
CA ALA A 72 4.66 -8.12 20.88
C ALA A 72 3.82 -7.69 22.09
N LYS A 73 4.28 -6.67 22.81
CA LYS A 73 3.53 -6.02 23.89
C LYS A 73 2.43 -5.10 23.32
N ARG A 74 2.72 -4.44 22.19
CA ARG A 74 1.75 -3.59 21.48
C ARG A 74 1.55 -4.13 20.07
N LYS A 75 0.29 -4.46 19.74
CA LYS A 75 -0.11 -4.97 18.42
C LYS A 75 -0.63 -3.89 17.48
N VAL A 76 -0.95 -2.72 18.02
CA VAL A 76 -1.39 -1.54 17.28
C VAL A 76 -0.65 -0.36 17.87
N THR A 77 -0.06 0.46 16.99
CA THR A 77 0.64 1.70 17.32
C THR A 77 0.10 2.79 16.39
N LYS A 78 0.29 4.05 16.77
CA LYS A 78 -0.05 5.19 15.91
C LYS A 78 0.60 5.08 14.51
N TRP A 79 1.84 4.59 14.43
CA TRP A 79 2.54 4.44 13.15
C TRP A 79 1.94 3.33 12.28
N ILE A 80 1.57 2.21 12.89
CA ILE A 80 0.84 1.14 12.18
C ILE A 80 -0.51 1.67 11.67
N GLU A 81 -1.22 2.47 12.46
CA GLU A 81 -2.48 3.09 12.03
C GLU A 81 -2.26 4.08 10.88
N LEU A 82 -1.22 4.90 10.92
CA LEU A 82 -0.83 5.79 9.82
C LEU A 82 -0.53 5.01 8.55
N TYR A 83 0.26 3.94 8.64
CA TYR A 83 0.53 3.06 7.50
C TYR A 83 -0.75 2.41 6.96
N ASN A 84 -1.61 1.87 7.83
CA ASN A 84 -2.86 1.24 7.43
C ASN A 84 -3.82 2.24 6.75
N SER A 85 -3.90 3.47 7.29
CA SER A 85 -4.67 4.55 6.68
C SER A 85 -4.08 4.93 5.31
N PHE A 86 -2.75 5.08 5.21
CA PHE A 86 -2.09 5.35 3.94
C PHE A 86 -2.41 4.29 2.88
N ILE A 87 -2.28 3.00 3.20
CA ILE A 87 -2.59 1.90 2.27
C ILE A 87 -4.06 1.89 1.87
N LYS A 88 -4.98 2.12 2.82
CA LYS A 88 -6.43 2.13 2.55
C LYS A 88 -6.81 3.20 1.54
N HIS A 89 -6.17 4.37 1.60
CA HIS A 89 -6.45 5.50 0.71
C HIS A 89 -5.60 5.48 -0.57
N LEU A 90 -4.67 4.53 -0.71
CA LEU A 90 -3.80 4.40 -1.88
C LEU A 90 -4.60 4.10 -3.16
N SER A 91 -5.62 3.25 -3.04
CA SER A 91 -6.53 2.90 -4.14
C SER A 91 -7.31 4.12 -4.65
N ASP A 92 -7.73 5.01 -3.75
CA ASP A 92 -8.43 6.24 -4.10
C ASP A 92 -7.50 7.22 -4.83
N ALA A 93 -6.24 7.31 -4.39
CA ALA A 93 -5.22 8.15 -4.99
C ALA A 93 -4.78 7.67 -6.39
N GLN A 94 -4.55 6.36 -6.57
CA GLN A 94 -4.28 5.78 -7.90
C GLN A 94 -5.47 5.95 -8.84
N SER A 95 -6.68 5.76 -8.30
CA SER A 95 -7.91 5.98 -9.04
C SER A 95 -8.04 7.40 -9.58
N LEU A 96 -7.34 8.41 -9.04
CA LEU A 96 -7.37 9.80 -9.51
C LEU A 96 -6.34 10.10 -10.62
N LYS A 97 -5.15 9.50 -10.55
CA LYS A 97 -4.07 9.75 -11.52
C LYS A 97 -4.29 9.10 -12.89
N GLU A 98 -5.04 8.00 -12.96
CA GLU A 98 -5.33 7.28 -14.21
C GLU A 98 -6.71 7.60 -14.81
N ARG A 99 -7.45 8.57 -14.25
CA ARG A 99 -8.73 9.04 -14.82
C ARG A 99 -8.46 9.79 -16.12
N LYS A 100 -8.36 9.06 -17.24
CA LYS A 100 -8.79 9.63 -18.51
C LYS A 100 -10.29 9.91 -18.39
N PRO A 101 -10.75 11.12 -18.75
CA PRO A 101 -12.18 11.38 -18.79
C PRO A 101 -12.84 10.36 -19.72
N THR A 102 -14.01 9.85 -19.31
CA THR A 102 -14.86 9.05 -20.19
C THR A 102 -15.12 9.87 -21.46
N SER A 103 -14.98 9.28 -22.65
CA SER A 103 -15.30 10.05 -23.85
C SER A 103 -16.80 10.35 -23.87
N LYS A 104 -17.16 11.54 -24.35
CA LYS A 104 -18.56 11.98 -24.41
C LYS A 104 -19.44 10.96 -25.14
N GLU A 105 -18.91 10.32 -26.19
CA GLU A 105 -19.67 9.29 -26.94
C GLU A 105 -20.00 8.06 -26.09
N LEU A 106 -19.11 7.65 -25.19
CA LEU A 106 -19.33 6.50 -24.31
C LEU A 106 -20.38 6.81 -23.23
N GLU A 107 -20.35 8.02 -22.67
CA GLU A 107 -21.37 8.47 -21.71
C GLU A 107 -22.75 8.53 -22.35
N GLU A 108 -22.87 9.10 -23.55
CA GLU A 108 -24.12 9.15 -24.30
C GLU A 108 -24.64 7.75 -24.62
N SER A 109 -23.77 6.84 -25.06
CA SER A 109 -24.14 5.46 -25.35
C SER A 109 -24.62 4.71 -24.10
N PHE A 110 -23.94 4.87 -22.96
CA PHE A 110 -24.35 4.23 -21.72
C PHE A 110 -25.67 4.81 -21.21
N ASN A 111 -25.84 6.13 -21.20
CA ASN A 111 -27.07 6.77 -20.73
C ASN A 111 -28.28 6.34 -21.57
N ARG A 112 -28.10 6.18 -22.88
CA ARG A 112 -29.14 5.65 -23.76
C ARG A 112 -29.57 4.23 -23.34
N VAL A 113 -28.62 3.32 -23.19
CA VAL A 113 -28.89 1.91 -22.80
C VAL A 113 -29.46 1.82 -21.39
N ASN A 114 -28.90 2.56 -20.45
CA ASN A 114 -29.35 2.58 -19.06
C ASN A 114 -30.79 3.09 -18.95
N LYS A 115 -31.14 4.14 -19.70
CA LYS A 115 -32.50 4.67 -19.72
C LYS A 115 -33.49 3.72 -20.38
N GLU A 116 -33.10 3.08 -21.49
CA GLU A 116 -33.97 2.24 -22.29
C GLU A 116 -34.24 0.87 -21.66
N TYR A 117 -33.22 0.24 -21.08
CA TYR A 117 -33.32 -1.15 -20.59
C TYR A 117 -33.26 -1.29 -19.08
N PHE A 118 -32.72 -0.28 -18.39
CA PHE A 118 -32.48 -0.35 -16.95
C PHE A 118 -33.13 0.80 -16.20
N PHE A 119 -34.09 1.53 -16.80
CA PHE A 119 -34.84 2.62 -16.16
C PHE A 119 -33.98 3.67 -15.43
N GLY A 120 -32.71 3.81 -15.82
CA GLY A 120 -31.76 4.72 -15.18
C GLY A 120 -31.30 4.30 -13.78
N VAL A 121 -31.53 3.05 -13.32
CA VAL A 121 -31.06 2.61 -11.98
C VAL A 121 -29.57 2.24 -11.93
N LEU A 122 -28.90 2.08 -13.07
CA LEU A 122 -27.46 1.80 -13.04
C LEU A 122 -26.66 3.09 -12.85
N ASP A 123 -25.77 3.09 -11.86
CA ASP A 123 -24.76 4.14 -11.73
C ASP A 123 -23.74 4.04 -12.86
N MET A 124 -23.37 5.19 -13.43
CA MET A 124 -22.41 5.28 -14.54
C MET A 124 -21.06 4.67 -14.13
N PRO A 125 -20.65 3.53 -14.73
CA PRO A 125 -19.31 3.00 -14.53
C PRO A 125 -18.31 3.83 -15.34
N LYS A 126 -17.01 3.65 -15.07
CA LYS A 126 -15.97 4.28 -15.89
C LYS A 126 -15.83 3.54 -17.22
N LEU A 127 -16.05 4.23 -18.34
CA LEU A 127 -15.98 3.64 -19.67
C LEU A 127 -14.68 4.07 -20.37
N ARG A 128 -14.06 3.13 -21.11
CA ARG A 128 -12.90 3.42 -21.95
C ARG A 128 -12.96 2.57 -23.21
N TRP A 129 -12.52 3.15 -24.33
CA TRP A 129 -12.26 2.36 -25.53
C TRP A 129 -11.05 1.44 -25.27
N VAL A 130 -11.22 0.16 -25.55
CA VAL A 130 -10.13 -0.81 -25.56
C VAL A 130 -9.76 -1.03 -27.03
N LYS A 131 -8.49 -0.81 -27.39
CA LYS A 131 -7.97 -1.26 -28.68
C LYS A 131 -7.92 -2.78 -28.64
N SER A 132 -8.89 -3.44 -29.28
CA SER A 132 -8.82 -4.88 -29.53
C SER A 132 -7.62 -5.13 -30.44
N ILE A 133 -6.58 -5.79 -29.94
CA ILE A 133 -5.63 -6.48 -30.81
C ILE A 133 -6.29 -7.84 -31.01
N ALA A 134 -7.02 -8.00 -32.10
CA ALA A 134 -7.45 -9.31 -32.55
C ALA A 134 -6.17 -10.10 -32.84
N GLN A 135 -5.77 -10.99 -31.93
CA GLN A 135 -4.87 -12.08 -32.26
C GLN A 135 -5.73 -13.10 -33.01
N ILE A 136 -5.60 -13.09 -34.34
CA ILE A 136 -6.00 -14.19 -35.21
C ILE A 136 -4.73 -14.95 -35.54
#